data_AF-X0UJQ8-F1
#
_entry.id   AF-X0UJQ8-F1
#
_cell.length_a   1.000
_cell.length_b   1.000
_cell.length_c   1.000
_cell.angle_alpha   90.00
_cell.angle_beta   90.00
_cell.angle_gamma   90.00
#
_symmetry.space_group_name_H-M   'P 1'
#
loop_
_entity.id
_entity.type
_entity.pdbx_description
1 polymer ?
#
loop_
_entity_poly.entity_id
_entity_poly.type
_entity_poly.pdbx_seq_one_letter_code
_entity_poly.pdbx_strand_id
1 'polypeptide(L)'
;SPIFRDEIKYVVINPTWTVPYSISTKEILPKIKRDPNYFASRDFDLKTSNGKFIDPSSVNWATITAKNFPFWLVQRPGPNNALGRVKIMFPNKHAVYLHDTPSKALFSKAERAFSHGCIRVENPFDFAEQLLGGGWNQEKFQQVLDQGKTKTLLLSKPMPVLLLYWTAMTTPEGVVHFYNDVYSRDKNIAEALDEPFRLDAPT
;
A
#
# COMPACT_ATOMS: atom_id res chain seq x y z
N SER A 1 -3.74 9.32 5.12
CA SER A 1 -4.66 8.25 4.71
C SER A 1 -6.11 8.63 4.99
N PRO A 2 -7.08 8.12 4.22
CA PRO A 2 -8.50 8.36 4.47
C PRO A 2 -8.99 7.63 5.73
N ILE A 3 -10.04 8.16 6.37
CA ILE A 3 -10.75 7.53 7.49
C ILE A 3 -11.97 6.81 6.91
N PHE A 4 -12.08 5.50 7.10
CA PHE A 4 -13.22 4.72 6.63
C PHE A 4 -13.28 3.32 7.26
N ARG A 5 -14.40 2.64 7.05
CA ARG A 5 -14.63 1.25 7.39
C ARG A 5 -14.82 0.44 6.11
N ASP A 6 -14.25 -0.75 6.05
CA ASP A 6 -14.46 -1.73 4.98
C ASP A 6 -14.23 -3.16 5.52
N GLU A 7 -14.12 -4.14 4.63
CA GLU A 7 -13.86 -5.55 4.96
C GLU A 7 -12.67 -6.09 4.17
N ILE A 8 -11.72 -6.72 4.87
CA ILE A 8 -10.66 -7.52 4.30
C ILE A 8 -11.28 -8.79 3.71
N LYS A 9 -11.00 -9.05 2.43
CA LYS A 9 -11.60 -10.13 1.66
C LYS A 9 -10.61 -11.20 1.24
N TYR A 10 -9.36 -10.82 0.97
CA TYR A 10 -8.35 -11.77 0.50
C TYR A 10 -6.92 -11.32 0.75
N VAL A 11 -6.00 -12.28 0.75
CA VAL A 11 -4.56 -12.09 0.82
C VAL A 11 -3.95 -12.49 -0.52
N VAL A 12 -2.95 -11.75 -0.99
CA VAL A 12 -2.14 -12.06 -2.17
C VAL A 12 -0.71 -12.31 -1.72
N ILE A 13 -0.23 -13.53 -1.93
CA ILE A 13 1.17 -13.93 -1.73
C ILE A 13 1.92 -13.71 -3.03
N ASN A 14 3.18 -13.26 -2.95
CA ASN A 14 4.01 -12.92 -4.10
C ASN A 14 3.28 -11.93 -5.04
N PRO A 15 2.82 -10.77 -4.54
CA PRO A 15 2.08 -9.83 -5.36
C PRO A 15 2.99 -9.26 -6.47
N THR A 16 2.41 -8.98 -7.63
CA THR A 16 2.98 -7.99 -8.54
C THR A 16 2.65 -6.59 -8.04
N TRP A 17 3.43 -5.60 -8.46
CA TRP A 17 3.13 -4.19 -8.20
C TRP A 17 2.98 -3.42 -9.49
N THR A 18 1.73 -3.13 -9.88
CA THR A 18 1.46 -2.13 -10.90
C THR A 18 1.63 -0.74 -10.30
N VAL A 19 2.64 -0.02 -10.75
CA VAL A 19 3.04 1.26 -10.16
C VAL A 19 2.01 2.34 -10.51
N PRO A 20 1.48 3.08 -9.52
CA PRO A 20 0.63 4.24 -9.77
C PRO A 20 1.29 5.25 -10.72
N TYR A 21 0.47 5.94 -11.52
CA TYR A 21 0.95 6.91 -12.52
C TYR A 21 1.87 7.99 -11.93
N SER A 22 1.50 8.52 -10.76
CA SER A 22 2.28 9.56 -10.06
C SER A 22 3.70 9.08 -9.71
N ILE A 23 3.83 7.86 -9.19
CA ILE A 23 5.14 7.26 -8.84
C ILE A 23 5.91 6.92 -10.11
N SER A 24 5.25 6.32 -11.11
CA SER A 24 5.84 6.00 -12.40
C SER A 24 6.50 7.21 -13.05
N THR A 25 5.81 8.35 -13.04
CA THR A 25 6.27 9.56 -13.73
C THR A 25 7.18 10.46 -12.89
N LYS A 26 6.94 10.59 -11.58
CA LYS A 26 7.70 11.52 -10.71
C LYS A 26 8.96 10.89 -10.12
N GLU A 27 8.96 9.58 -9.88
CA GLU A 27 10.07 8.91 -9.17
C GLU A 27 10.83 7.92 -10.05
N ILE A 28 10.12 7.12 -10.85
CA ILE A 28 10.74 6.03 -11.61
C ILE A 28 11.26 6.50 -12.97
N LEU A 29 10.47 7.26 -13.74
CA LEU A 29 10.88 7.78 -15.05
C LEU A 29 12.22 8.53 -15.01
N PRO A 30 12.51 9.42 -14.04
CA PRO A 30 13.82 10.05 -13.94
C PRO A 30 14.98 9.05 -13.74
N LYS A 31 14.72 7.91 -13.09
CA LYS A 31 15.73 6.86 -12.86
C LYS A 31 15.94 6.02 -14.13
N ILE A 32 14.86 5.64 -14.81
CA ILE A 32 14.92 4.96 -16.13
C ILE A 32 15.77 5.77 -17.12
N LYS A 33 15.58 7.09 -17.18
CA LYS A 33 16.35 7.95 -18.09
C LYS A 33 17.85 8.00 -17.77
N ARG A 34 18.25 7.76 -16.52
CA ARG A 34 19.65 7.78 -16.08
C ARG A 34 20.31 6.41 -16.19
N ASP A 35 19.53 5.35 -16.04
CA ASP A 35 20.01 3.97 -15.97
C ASP A 35 19.27 3.08 -16.99
N PRO A 36 19.92 2.75 -18.12
CA PRO A 36 19.38 1.83 -19.12
C PRO A 36 19.04 0.44 -18.56
N ASN A 37 19.69 0.02 -17.48
CA ASN A 37 19.49 -1.30 -16.85
C ASN A 37 18.44 -1.28 -15.73
N TYR A 38 17.71 -0.17 -15.54
CA TYR A 38 16.77 -0.01 -14.45
C TYR A 38 15.71 -1.13 -14.40
N PHE A 39 15.18 -1.51 -15.56
CA PHE A 39 14.14 -2.55 -15.65
C PHE A 39 14.65 -3.93 -15.20
N ALA A 40 15.79 -4.35 -15.76
CA ALA A 40 16.38 -5.65 -15.46
C ALA A 40 16.87 -5.75 -14.00
N SER A 41 17.51 -4.69 -13.48
CA SER A 41 18.08 -4.68 -12.12
C SER A 41 17.03 -4.58 -11.01
N ARG A 42 15.78 -4.22 -11.33
CA ARG A 42 14.70 -4.00 -10.36
C ARG A 42 13.44 -4.82 -10.62
N ASP A 43 13.54 -5.80 -11.53
CA ASP A 43 12.47 -6.73 -11.87
C ASP A 43 11.20 -6.04 -12.38
N PHE A 44 11.34 -5.00 -13.20
CA PHE A 44 10.21 -4.33 -13.84
C PHE A 44 9.97 -4.83 -15.25
N ASP A 45 8.70 -5.06 -15.56
CA ASP A 45 8.17 -5.21 -16.91
C ASP A 45 7.47 -3.92 -17.35
N LEU A 46 7.45 -3.69 -18.66
CA LEU A 46 6.75 -2.56 -19.28
C LEU A 46 5.53 -3.05 -20.04
N LYS A 47 4.39 -2.41 -19.80
CA LYS A 47 3.11 -2.75 -20.42
C LYS A 47 2.48 -1.52 -21.06
N THR A 48 1.94 -1.66 -22.27
CA THR A 48 1.20 -0.59 -22.97
C THR A 48 -0.22 -0.43 -22.44
N SER A 49 -0.90 0.65 -22.81
CA SER A 49 -2.30 0.91 -22.42
C SER A 49 -3.28 -0.19 -22.82
N ASN A 50 -3.07 -0.85 -23.96
CA ASN A 50 -3.86 -2.01 -24.42
C ASN A 50 -3.46 -3.33 -23.73
N GLY A 51 -2.49 -3.29 -22.82
CA GLY A 51 -2.10 -4.39 -21.99
C GLY A 51 -1.04 -5.36 -22.56
N LYS A 52 -0.39 -4.99 -23.66
CA LYS A 52 0.72 -5.78 -24.23
C LYS A 52 2.02 -5.51 -23.46
N PHE A 53 2.75 -6.56 -23.11
CA PHE A 53 4.13 -6.41 -22.63
C PHE A 53 5.05 -6.05 -23.79
N ILE A 54 5.93 -5.08 -23.57
CA ILE A 54 6.90 -4.61 -24.57
C ILE A 54 8.29 -4.52 -23.96
N ASP A 55 9.31 -4.64 -24.80
CA ASP A 55 10.70 -4.48 -24.37
C ASP A 55 10.97 -2.98 -24.09
N PRO A 56 11.41 -2.63 -22.85
CA PRO A 56 11.77 -1.26 -22.51
C PRO A 56 12.86 -0.65 -23.41
N SER A 57 13.74 -1.47 -24.01
CA SER A 57 14.80 -1.00 -24.90
C SER A 57 14.27 -0.44 -26.23
N SER A 58 13.06 -0.84 -26.64
CA SER A 58 12.38 -0.34 -27.84
C SER A 58 11.81 1.07 -27.71
N VAL A 59 11.79 1.62 -26.49
CA VAL A 59 11.24 2.95 -26.19
C VAL A 59 12.37 3.99 -26.15
N ASN A 60 12.20 5.07 -26.91
CA ASN A 60 13.08 6.23 -26.78
C ASN A 60 12.72 7.04 -25.51
N TRP A 61 13.29 6.68 -24.38
CA TRP A 61 13.02 7.30 -23.08
C TRP A 61 13.36 8.79 -23.01
N ALA A 62 14.24 9.30 -23.88
CA ALA A 62 14.58 10.72 -23.91
C ALA A 62 13.36 11.60 -24.21
N THR A 63 12.45 11.14 -25.08
CA THR A 63 11.26 11.88 -25.53
C THR A 63 10.04 11.71 -24.61
N ILE A 64 10.09 10.75 -23.66
CA ILE A 64 9.01 10.47 -22.73
C ILE A 64 9.06 11.45 -21.55
N THR A 65 7.92 12.01 -21.18
CA THR A 65 7.72 12.94 -20.08
C THR A 65 6.54 12.53 -19.23
N ALA A 66 6.36 13.16 -18.07
CA ALA A 66 5.18 12.96 -17.24
C ALA A 66 3.86 13.37 -17.91
N LYS A 67 3.86 14.08 -19.05
CA LYS A 67 2.64 14.47 -19.78
C LYS A 67 2.24 13.46 -20.85
N ASN A 68 3.18 12.68 -21.37
CA ASN A 68 2.99 11.73 -22.47
C ASN A 68 3.53 10.34 -22.08
N PHE A 69 3.18 9.85 -20.90
CA PHE A 69 3.58 8.53 -20.41
C PHE A 69 2.45 7.50 -20.63
N PRO A 70 2.43 6.74 -21.74
CA PRO A 70 1.32 5.85 -22.10
C PRO A 70 1.48 4.42 -21.54
N PHE A 71 2.35 4.23 -20.56
CA PHE A 71 2.78 2.90 -20.12
C PHE A 71 2.35 2.61 -18.68
N TRP A 72 2.36 1.32 -18.36
CA TRP A 72 2.25 0.78 -17.01
C TRP A 72 3.57 0.09 -16.66
N LEU A 73 4.14 0.46 -15.53
CA LEU A 73 5.28 -0.24 -14.94
C LEU A 73 4.74 -1.31 -14.00
N VAL A 74 5.17 -2.56 -14.21
CA VAL A 74 4.75 -3.69 -13.38
C VAL A 74 6.00 -4.31 -12.76
N GLN A 75 6.15 -4.19 -11.45
CA GLN A 75 7.20 -4.92 -10.75
C GLN A 75 6.77 -6.37 -10.55
N ARG A 76 7.64 -7.30 -10.94
CA ARG A 76 7.43 -8.73 -10.79
C ARG A 76 7.47 -9.13 -9.30
N PRO A 77 6.89 -10.29 -8.94
CA PRO A 77 7.01 -10.80 -7.58
C PRO A 77 8.47 -11.11 -7.25
N GLY A 78 8.89 -10.82 -6.02
CA GLY A 78 10.25 -11.08 -5.57
C GLY A 78 10.58 -10.40 -4.24
N PRO A 79 11.75 -10.70 -3.66
CA PRO A 79 12.20 -10.11 -2.39
C PRO A 79 12.34 -8.59 -2.45
N ASN A 80 12.59 -8.04 -3.65
CA ASN A 80 12.75 -6.60 -3.87
C ASN A 80 11.46 -5.88 -4.31
N ASN A 81 10.33 -6.59 -4.36
CA ASN A 81 9.05 -5.99 -4.75
C ASN A 81 8.65 -4.92 -3.72
N ALA A 82 8.24 -3.72 -4.14
CA ALA A 82 7.91 -2.63 -3.22
C ALA A 82 6.70 -2.92 -2.32
N LEU A 83 5.81 -3.82 -2.72
CA LEU A 83 4.71 -4.34 -1.90
C LEU A 83 5.14 -5.51 -1.00
N GLY A 84 6.41 -5.87 -1.00
CA GLY A 84 6.96 -7.03 -0.32
C GLY A 84 6.37 -8.34 -0.86
N ARG A 85 6.20 -9.31 0.03
CA ARG A 85 5.80 -10.67 -0.31
C ARG A 85 4.34 -10.99 0.01
N VAL A 86 3.64 -10.09 0.70
CA VAL A 86 2.24 -10.24 1.12
C VAL A 86 1.48 -8.93 0.91
N LYS A 87 0.29 -9.02 0.35
CA LYS A 87 -0.65 -7.90 0.19
C LYS A 87 -2.02 -8.33 0.70
N ILE A 88 -2.62 -7.55 1.59
CA ILE A 88 -3.90 -7.83 2.25
C ILE A 88 -4.94 -6.83 1.75
N MET A 89 -6.03 -7.35 1.18
CA MET A 89 -6.91 -6.59 0.32
C MET A 89 -8.31 -6.44 0.92
N PHE A 90 -8.76 -5.19 0.96
CA PHE A 90 -10.11 -4.74 1.31
C PHE A 90 -10.55 -3.75 0.21
N PRO A 91 -11.05 -4.24 -0.95
CA PRO A 91 -11.33 -3.39 -2.10
C PRO A 91 -12.26 -2.22 -1.76
N ASN A 92 -11.76 -0.99 -1.91
CA ASN A 92 -12.43 0.24 -1.51
C ASN A 92 -12.28 1.35 -2.57
N LYS A 93 -13.11 2.39 -2.47
CA LYS A 93 -13.10 3.55 -3.38
C LYS A 93 -11.82 4.41 -3.32
N HIS A 94 -10.95 4.19 -2.32
CA HIS A 94 -9.72 4.95 -2.12
C HIS A 94 -8.47 4.25 -2.63
N ALA A 95 -8.61 3.02 -3.17
CA ALA A 95 -7.50 2.18 -3.61
C ALA A 95 -6.43 1.91 -2.51
N VAL A 96 -6.84 1.93 -1.24
CA VAL A 96 -5.97 1.65 -0.09
C VAL A 96 -5.92 0.14 0.16
N TYR A 97 -4.77 -0.37 0.58
CA TYR A 97 -4.58 -1.75 1.02
C TYR A 97 -3.44 -1.83 2.05
N LEU A 98 -3.39 -2.96 2.75
CA LEU A 98 -2.31 -3.30 3.68
C LEU A 98 -1.28 -4.15 2.93
N HIS A 99 0.01 -3.97 3.16
CA HIS A 99 1.03 -4.76 2.48
C HIS A 99 2.35 -4.86 3.24
N ASP A 100 3.16 -5.83 2.84
CA ASP A 100 4.54 -6.00 3.28
C ASP A 100 5.47 -4.94 2.67
N THR A 101 6.74 -4.89 3.07
CA THR A 101 7.75 -4.04 2.44
C THR A 101 9.14 -4.64 2.59
N PRO A 102 10.02 -4.51 1.58
CA PRO A 102 11.43 -4.86 1.73
C PRO A 102 12.16 -3.93 2.70
N SER A 103 11.65 -2.71 2.91
CA SER A 103 12.26 -1.69 3.77
C SER A 103 11.87 -1.84 5.24
N LYS A 104 12.13 -3.02 5.83
CA LYS A 104 11.76 -3.36 7.22
C LYS A 104 12.34 -2.39 8.27
N ALA A 105 13.53 -1.85 8.02
CA ALA A 105 14.18 -0.90 8.91
C ALA A 105 13.39 0.42 9.13
N LEU A 106 12.36 0.72 8.32
CA LEU A 106 11.54 1.92 8.53
C LEU A 106 10.56 1.80 9.69
N PHE A 107 10.28 0.59 10.19
CA PHE A 107 9.39 0.40 11.34
C PHE A 107 10.01 0.85 12.67
N SER A 108 11.34 0.90 12.76
CA SER A 108 12.04 1.42 13.95
C SER A 108 12.07 2.96 14.04
N LYS A 109 11.52 3.68 13.05
CA LYS A 109 11.45 5.14 13.06
C LYS A 109 10.27 5.63 13.91
N ALA A 110 10.48 6.74 14.62
CA ALA A 110 9.45 7.39 15.44
C ALA A 110 8.31 7.96 14.56
N GLU A 111 8.67 8.69 13.50
CA GLU A 111 7.74 9.09 12.44
C GLU A 111 7.74 8.06 11.32
N ARG A 112 6.55 7.63 10.86
CA ARG A 112 6.40 6.54 9.87
C ARG A 112 5.51 6.90 8.68
N ALA A 113 5.23 8.18 8.46
CA ALA A 113 4.42 8.69 7.36
C ALA A 113 5.18 8.72 6.01
N PHE A 114 5.84 7.62 5.64
CA PHE A 114 6.72 7.52 4.44
C PHE A 114 6.05 6.84 3.23
N SER A 115 4.72 6.76 3.19
CA SER A 115 4.02 6.01 2.14
C SER A 115 3.21 6.93 1.21
N HIS A 116 3.06 6.49 -0.04
CA HIS A 116 2.22 7.13 -1.04
C HIS A 116 0.72 6.83 -0.86
N GLY A 117 0.29 6.52 0.38
CA GLY A 117 -1.12 6.31 0.74
C GLY A 117 -1.52 4.86 1.07
N CYS A 118 -0.71 3.85 0.74
CA CYS A 118 -0.91 2.47 1.20
C CYS A 118 -0.27 2.24 2.58
N ILE A 119 -0.73 1.25 3.32
CA ILE A 119 -0.32 1.03 4.71
C ILE A 119 0.58 -0.21 4.78
N ARG A 120 1.82 0.00 5.24
CA ARG A 120 2.79 -1.07 5.43
C ARG A 120 2.56 -1.76 6.78
N VAL A 121 2.64 -3.08 6.81
CA VAL A 121 2.50 -3.92 8.01
C VAL A 121 3.86 -4.52 8.36
N GLU A 122 4.28 -4.43 9.62
CA GLU A 122 5.59 -4.89 10.09
C GLU A 122 5.73 -6.41 10.01
N ASN A 123 4.73 -7.12 10.56
CA ASN A 123 4.63 -8.58 10.58
C ASN A 123 3.44 -9.06 9.72
N PRO A 124 3.52 -8.93 8.37
CA PRO A 124 2.40 -9.18 7.49
C PRO A 124 2.06 -10.67 7.35
N PHE A 125 3.03 -11.56 7.53
CA PHE A 125 2.83 -13.01 7.48
C PHE A 125 2.02 -13.49 8.67
N ASP A 126 2.42 -13.10 9.89
CA ASP A 126 1.68 -13.42 11.11
C ASP A 126 0.26 -12.87 11.04
N PHE A 127 0.09 -11.63 10.55
CA PHE A 127 -1.24 -11.07 10.38
C PHE A 127 -2.06 -11.81 9.32
N ALA A 128 -1.46 -12.20 8.19
CA ALA A 128 -2.13 -13.00 7.17
C ALA A 128 -2.51 -14.40 7.66
N GLU A 129 -1.68 -15.02 8.51
CA GLU A 129 -1.95 -16.31 9.15
C GLU A 129 -3.23 -16.24 10.00
N GLN A 130 -3.31 -15.22 10.87
CA GLN A 130 -4.49 -14.99 11.71
C GLN A 130 -5.75 -14.72 10.89
N LEU A 131 -5.63 -13.99 9.77
CA LEU A 131 -6.77 -13.69 8.89
C LEU A 131 -7.29 -14.92 8.13
N LEU A 132 -6.39 -15.77 7.63
CA LEU A 132 -6.77 -16.91 6.80
C LEU A 132 -7.24 -18.10 7.64
N GLY A 133 -6.66 -18.31 8.83
CA GLY A 133 -6.95 -19.45 9.70
C GLY A 133 -6.78 -20.80 8.99
N GLY A 134 -7.54 -21.82 9.42
CA GLY A 134 -7.77 -23.04 8.62
C GLY A 134 -6.51 -23.82 8.21
N GLY A 135 -5.48 -23.87 9.07
CA GLY A 135 -4.24 -24.59 8.80
C GLY A 135 -3.27 -23.86 7.87
N TRP A 136 -3.39 -22.53 7.74
CA TRP A 136 -2.25 -21.70 7.34
C TRP A 136 -1.29 -21.55 8.51
N ASN A 137 0.00 -21.69 8.22
CA ASN A 137 1.10 -21.48 9.14
C ASN A 137 2.32 -20.99 8.34
N GLN A 138 3.39 -20.60 9.03
CA GLN A 138 4.61 -20.08 8.42
C GLN A 138 5.25 -21.04 7.40
N GLU A 139 5.25 -22.35 7.67
CA GLU A 139 5.81 -23.35 6.74
C GLU A 139 5.05 -23.37 5.41
N LYS A 140 3.72 -23.41 5.47
CA LYS A 140 2.86 -23.39 4.29
C LYS A 140 2.98 -22.08 3.52
N PHE A 141 3.16 -20.96 4.21
CA PHE A 141 3.49 -19.69 3.55
C PHE A 141 4.81 -19.81 2.81
N GLN A 142 5.87 -20.32 3.46
CA GLN A 142 7.19 -20.48 2.84
C GLN A 142 7.13 -21.35 1.57
N GLN A 143 6.42 -22.48 1.61
CA GLN A 143 6.22 -23.34 0.44
C GLN A 143 5.56 -22.61 -0.75
N VAL A 144 4.62 -21.69 -0.48
CA VAL A 144 3.99 -20.88 -1.54
C VAL A 144 4.92 -19.75 -1.99
N LEU A 145 5.68 -19.15 -1.07
CA LEU A 145 6.67 -18.12 -1.39
C LEU A 145 7.74 -18.67 -2.33
N ASP A 146 8.24 -19.89 -2.07
CA ASP A 146 9.31 -20.55 -2.83
C ASP A 146 8.90 -20.91 -4.26
N GLN A 147 7.60 -21.10 -4.50
CA GLN A 147 7.09 -21.26 -5.87
C GLN A 147 7.26 -20.00 -6.73
N GLY A 148 7.46 -18.83 -6.12
CA GLY A 148 7.66 -17.54 -6.79
C GLY A 148 6.44 -17.00 -7.55
N LYS A 149 5.35 -17.77 -7.65
CA LYS A 149 4.13 -17.40 -8.37
C LYS A 149 3.18 -16.62 -7.46
N THR A 150 2.51 -15.63 -8.03
CA THR A 150 1.42 -14.91 -7.35
C THR A 150 0.28 -15.87 -7.01
N LYS A 151 -0.17 -15.84 -5.75
CA LYS A 151 -1.31 -16.64 -5.30
C LYS A 151 -2.29 -15.77 -4.52
N THR A 152 -3.56 -15.83 -4.90
CA THR A 152 -4.64 -15.15 -4.19
C THR A 152 -5.38 -16.16 -3.31
N LEU A 153 -5.58 -15.79 -2.05
CA LEU A 153 -6.21 -16.59 -1.01
C LEU A 153 -7.42 -15.82 -0.47
N LEU A 154 -8.61 -16.33 -0.72
CA LEU A 154 -9.84 -15.73 -0.19
C LEU A 154 -9.96 -16.06 1.30
N LEU A 155 -10.40 -15.08 2.09
CA LEU A 155 -10.79 -15.34 3.47
C LEU A 155 -12.11 -16.12 3.49
N SER A 156 -12.23 -17.09 4.39
CA SER A 156 -13.47 -17.85 4.59
C SER A 156 -14.60 -16.97 5.13
N LYS A 157 -14.25 -15.98 5.95
CA LYS A 157 -15.14 -14.93 6.46
C LYS A 157 -14.45 -13.58 6.28
N PRO A 158 -15.05 -12.61 5.58
CA PRO A 158 -14.51 -11.26 5.51
C PRO A 158 -14.28 -10.68 6.92
N MET A 159 -13.20 -9.92 7.09
CA MET A 159 -12.81 -9.34 8.38
C MET A 159 -12.98 -7.82 8.35
N PRO A 160 -13.78 -7.21 9.23
CA PRO A 160 -13.91 -5.77 9.30
C PRO A 160 -12.56 -5.08 9.54
N VAL A 161 -12.32 -3.96 8.84
CA VAL A 161 -11.17 -3.09 9.06
C VAL A 161 -11.66 -1.65 9.23
N LEU A 162 -11.15 -0.98 10.25
CA LEU A 162 -11.39 0.43 10.51
C LEU A 162 -10.06 1.17 10.39
N LEU A 163 -10.00 2.14 9.49
CA LEU A 163 -8.88 3.08 9.39
C LEU A 163 -9.32 4.39 10.03
N LEU A 164 -8.77 4.66 11.22
CA LEU A 164 -9.11 5.81 12.05
C LEU A 164 -7.90 6.75 12.17
N TYR A 165 -8.17 7.99 12.56
CA TYR A 165 -7.15 9.00 12.82
C TYR A 165 -7.50 9.72 14.11
N TRP A 166 -6.74 9.41 15.16
CA TRP A 166 -6.89 10.01 16.48
C TRP A 166 -5.53 10.58 16.90
N THR A 167 -5.52 11.86 17.26
CA THR A 167 -4.36 12.57 17.80
C THR A 167 -4.39 12.69 19.31
N ALA A 168 -5.47 12.21 19.96
CA ALA A 168 -5.59 12.05 21.40
C ALA A 168 -6.25 10.71 21.72
N MET A 169 -5.67 9.93 22.65
CA MET A 169 -6.23 8.67 23.12
C MET A 169 -5.99 8.48 24.62
N THR A 170 -6.95 7.88 25.32
CA THR A 170 -6.83 7.51 26.73
C THR A 170 -6.38 6.06 26.87
N THR A 171 -5.45 5.79 27.80
CA THR A 171 -5.17 4.43 28.26
C THR A 171 -6.33 3.92 29.14
N PRO A 172 -6.44 2.59 29.38
CA PRO A 172 -7.41 2.03 30.31
C PRO A 172 -7.31 2.61 31.74
N GLU A 173 -6.13 3.09 32.13
CA GLU A 173 -5.84 3.71 33.42
C GLU A 173 -6.22 5.21 33.46
N GLY A 174 -6.74 5.76 32.37
CA GLY A 174 -7.18 7.16 32.28
C GLY A 174 -6.09 8.16 31.90
N VAL A 175 -4.90 7.71 31.52
CA VAL A 175 -3.81 8.59 31.06
C VAL A 175 -4.08 9.02 29.62
N VAL A 176 -4.05 10.32 29.35
CA VAL A 176 -4.23 10.87 27.99
C VAL A 176 -2.88 10.95 27.29
N HIS A 177 -2.78 10.35 26.12
CA HIS A 177 -1.66 10.50 25.20
C HIS A 177 -2.06 11.33 23.99
N PHE A 178 -1.18 12.27 23.63
CA PHE A 178 -1.31 13.07 22.42
C PHE A 178 -0.27 12.63 21.38
N TYR A 179 -0.67 12.68 20.12
CA TYR A 179 0.15 12.32 18.96
C TYR A 179 0.22 13.48 17.98
N ASN A 180 1.30 13.53 17.20
CA ASN A 180 1.49 14.58 16.19
C ASN A 180 0.38 14.57 15.14
N ASP A 181 -0.19 15.74 14.85
CA ASP A 181 -1.17 15.93 13.79
C ASP A 181 -0.50 16.06 12.40
N VAL A 182 -0.02 14.94 11.90
CA VAL A 182 0.72 14.85 10.62
C VAL A 182 -0.11 15.21 9.38
N TYR A 183 -1.44 15.30 9.51
CA TYR A 183 -2.34 15.71 8.44
C TYR A 183 -2.99 17.08 8.66
N SER A 184 -2.61 17.80 9.73
CA SER A 184 -3.12 19.14 10.04
C SER A 184 -4.66 19.20 10.10
N ARG A 185 -5.29 18.17 10.67
CA ARG A 185 -6.75 18.06 10.78
C ARG A 185 -7.29 18.68 12.07
N ASP A 186 -6.48 18.72 13.12
CA ASP A 186 -6.93 19.07 14.47
C ASP A 186 -7.36 20.52 14.54
N LYS A 187 -6.70 21.41 13.80
CA LYS A 187 -7.09 22.83 13.72
C LYS A 187 -8.53 22.99 13.25
N ASN A 188 -8.90 22.36 12.13
CA ASN A 188 -10.25 22.48 11.58
C ASN A 188 -11.30 21.82 12.50
N ILE A 189 -10.92 20.74 13.20
CA ILE A 189 -11.79 20.09 14.19
C ILE A 189 -12.01 21.02 15.39
N ALA A 190 -10.96 21.64 15.91
CA ALA A 190 -11.04 22.58 17.02
C ALA A 190 -11.91 23.79 16.66
N GLU A 191 -11.68 24.39 15.49
CA GLU A 191 -12.50 25.50 14.98
C GLU A 191 -13.98 25.11 14.89
N ALA A 192 -14.30 23.91 14.39
CA ALA A 192 -15.67 23.42 14.31
C ALA A 192 -16.31 23.12 15.68
N LEU A 193 -15.52 22.69 16.67
CA LEU A 193 -16.00 22.43 18.03
C LEU A 193 -16.27 23.73 18.82
N ASP A 194 -15.59 24.82 18.48
CA ASP A 194 -15.83 26.15 19.06
C ASP A 194 -17.08 26.83 18.49
N GLU A 195 -17.65 26.32 17.39
CA GLU A 195 -18.90 26.83 16.85
C GLU A 195 -20.10 26.48 17.76
N PRO A 196 -21.13 27.34 17.84
CA PRO A 196 -22.35 27.00 18.55
C PRO A 196 -22.94 25.69 18.01
N PHE A 197 -23.32 24.79 18.91
CA PHE A 197 -23.96 23.52 18.52
C PHE A 197 -25.20 23.79 17.64
N ARG A 198 -25.17 23.29 16.41
CA ARG A 198 -26.28 23.35 15.45
C ARG A 198 -26.78 21.94 15.17
N LEU A 199 -28.08 21.72 15.35
CA LEU A 199 -28.76 20.49 14.98
C LEU A 199 -29.57 20.75 13.70
N ASP A 200 -29.00 20.40 12.55
CA ASP A 200 -29.75 20.38 11.30
C ASP A 200 -30.50 19.05 11.22
N ALA A 201 -31.75 19.05 11.71
CA ALA A 201 -32.61 17.87 11.62
C ALA A 201 -32.82 17.51 10.14
N PRO A 202 -32.65 16.23 9.74
CA PRO A 202 -32.92 15.82 8.37
C PRO A 202 -34.40 16.04 8.05
N THR A 203 -34.68 16.78 6.97
CA THR A 203 -36.01 16.93 6.37
C THR A 203 -36.41 15.70 5.58
#